data_AF-A0A934I2S3-F1
#
_entry.id   AF-A0A934I2S3-F1
#
_cell.length_a   1.000
_cell.length_b   1.000
_cell.length_c   1.000
_cell.angle_alpha   90.00
_cell.angle_beta   90.00
_cell.angle_gamma   90.00
#
_symmetry.space_group_name_H-M   'P 1'
#
loop_
_entity.id
_entity.type
_entity.pdbx_description
1 polymer ?
#
loop_
_entity_poly.entity_id
_entity_poly.type
_entity_poly.pdbx_seq_one_letter_code
_entity_poly.pdbx_strand_id
1 'polypeptide(L)'
;MDGTTVYYPEDPAGDVFTDDGEALTPEDDNWLTAAPKVEWQRLKENKETDTVWDFPFSASDGPWQVTDGVAHGFSRTPQGAALAAWHIFQGVNRGGIDAVRSARAFLPPSTNPARLDAAIADPSIIPETPDYSAPIPVAYKVESFTDRTAVITFATAQDNDVVSVVTMMVEWIDGDWHQSDQFIRSLNLTDVNAIEEWARW
;
A
#
# COMPACT_ATOMS: atom_id res chain seq x y z
N MET A 1 -9.56 11.24 8.26
CA MET A 1 -10.53 10.24 7.80
C MET A 1 -11.84 10.53 8.51
N ASP A 2 -12.70 11.38 7.94
CA ASP A 2 -14.08 11.46 8.46
C ASP A 2 -14.87 10.31 7.83
N GLY A 3 -15.08 9.24 8.59
CA GLY A 3 -16.01 8.15 8.26
C GLY A 3 -15.41 6.75 8.03
N THR A 4 -14.11 6.62 7.79
CA THR A 4 -13.47 5.31 7.61
C THR A 4 -13.14 4.67 8.96
N THR A 5 -13.78 3.55 9.30
CA THR A 5 -13.45 2.81 10.52
C THR A 5 -12.14 2.04 10.31
N VAL A 6 -11.16 2.32 11.18
CA VAL A 6 -9.91 1.57 11.28
C VAL A 6 -9.99 0.65 12.50
N TYR A 7 -9.60 -0.61 12.36
CA TYR A 7 -9.57 -1.57 13.46
C TYR A 7 -8.17 -2.10 13.74
N TYR A 8 -8.01 -2.69 14.91
CA TYR A 8 -6.83 -3.48 15.25
C TYR A 8 -7.13 -4.95 14.95
N PRO A 9 -6.36 -5.60 14.07
CA PRO A 9 -6.57 -7.00 13.73
C PRO A 9 -6.25 -7.95 14.89
N GLU A 10 -6.77 -9.17 14.83
CA GLU A 10 -6.42 -10.27 15.74
C GLU A 10 -4.97 -10.72 15.51
N ASP A 11 -4.55 -10.89 14.25
CA ASP A 11 -3.14 -11.05 13.88
C ASP A 11 -2.46 -9.68 13.76
N PRO A 12 -1.39 -9.38 14.52
CA PRO A 12 -0.64 -8.12 14.38
C PRO A 12 -0.11 -7.83 12.97
N ALA A 13 0.04 -8.86 12.13
CA ALA A 13 0.44 -8.74 10.73
C ALA A 13 -0.73 -8.48 9.77
N GLY A 14 -1.96 -8.61 10.26
CA GLY A 14 -3.21 -8.31 9.58
C GLY A 14 -4.08 -9.55 9.34
N ASP A 15 -5.40 -9.36 9.44
CA ASP A 15 -6.39 -10.40 9.22
C ASP A 15 -6.76 -10.43 7.73
N VAL A 16 -6.54 -11.55 7.05
CA VAL A 16 -6.94 -11.72 5.65
C VAL A 16 -8.41 -12.13 5.55
N PHE A 17 -9.10 -11.63 4.53
CA PHE A 17 -10.47 -12.04 4.25
C PHE A 17 -10.49 -13.17 3.24
N THR A 18 -11.31 -14.18 3.51
CA THR A 18 -11.43 -15.37 2.64
C THR A 18 -12.80 -15.49 1.98
N ASP A 19 -13.68 -14.50 2.18
CA ASP A 19 -15.01 -14.48 1.58
C ASP A 19 -14.99 -14.10 0.09
N ASP A 20 -16.07 -14.48 -0.62
CA ASP A 20 -16.28 -14.37 -2.06
C ASP A 20 -16.49 -12.91 -2.52
N GLY A 21 -15.55 -12.02 -2.21
CA GLY A 21 -15.51 -10.69 -2.83
C GLY A 21 -15.31 -10.84 -4.33
N GLU A 22 -16.32 -10.49 -5.13
CA GLU A 22 -16.14 -10.44 -6.58
C GLU A 22 -15.32 -9.20 -6.95
N ALA A 23 -14.12 -9.44 -7.49
CA ALA A 23 -13.31 -8.41 -8.13
C ALA A 23 -14.02 -7.88 -9.38
N LEU A 24 -13.77 -6.63 -9.72
CA LEU A 24 -14.22 -6.07 -10.99
C LEU A 24 -13.54 -6.76 -12.17
N THR A 25 -14.13 -6.55 -13.34
CA THR A 25 -13.69 -7.07 -14.62
C THR A 25 -13.45 -5.93 -15.61
N PRO A 26 -12.65 -6.15 -16.68
CA PRO A 26 -12.46 -5.14 -17.73
C PRO A 26 -13.75 -4.70 -18.44
N GLU A 27 -14.84 -5.47 -18.33
CA GLU A 27 -16.16 -5.16 -18.86
C GLU A 27 -16.96 -4.17 -17.99
N ASP A 28 -16.55 -3.92 -16.75
CA ASP A 28 -17.22 -2.99 -15.85
C ASP A 28 -16.86 -1.53 -16.19
N ASP A 29 -17.88 -0.67 -16.32
CA ASP A 29 -17.70 0.75 -16.69
C ASP A 29 -16.80 1.53 -15.72
N ASN A 30 -16.70 1.08 -14.47
CA ASN A 30 -15.89 1.68 -13.41
C ASN A 30 -14.58 0.91 -13.14
N TRP A 31 -14.13 0.06 -14.05
CA TRP A 31 -12.93 -0.77 -13.91
C TRP A 31 -11.70 -0.02 -13.36
N LEU A 32 -11.47 1.21 -13.82
CA LEU A 32 -10.31 2.03 -13.40
C LEU A 32 -10.63 3.02 -12.26
N THR A 33 -11.90 3.22 -11.92
CA THR A 33 -12.36 4.35 -11.09
C THR A 33 -13.16 3.93 -9.86
N ALA A 34 -13.48 2.65 -9.71
CA ALA A 34 -14.25 2.17 -8.59
C ALA A 34 -13.53 2.40 -7.25
N ALA A 35 -14.31 2.81 -6.25
CA ALA A 35 -13.86 2.76 -4.87
C ALA A 35 -13.63 1.29 -4.46
N PRO A 36 -12.50 0.97 -3.84
CA PRO A 36 -12.15 -0.39 -3.45
C PRO A 36 -12.95 -0.75 -2.20
N LYS A 37 -13.45 -1.98 -2.14
CA LYS A 37 -14.13 -2.49 -0.95
C LYS A 37 -13.07 -2.96 0.02
N VAL A 38 -12.74 -2.13 0.99
CA VAL A 38 -11.66 -2.38 1.94
C VAL A 38 -12.13 -2.24 3.37
N GLU A 39 -11.47 -2.97 4.25
CA GLU A 39 -11.44 -2.65 5.67
C GLU A 39 -10.02 -2.22 6.05
N TRP A 40 -9.92 -1.16 6.86
CA TRP A 40 -8.63 -0.59 7.25
C TRP A 40 -8.14 -1.18 8.57
N GLN A 41 -6.92 -1.71 8.54
CA GLN A 41 -6.27 -2.34 9.69
C GLN A 41 -5.06 -1.54 10.15
N ARG A 42 -4.99 -1.26 11.45
CA ARG A 42 -3.83 -0.64 12.07
C ARG A 42 -2.82 -1.71 12.49
N LEU A 43 -1.73 -1.80 11.73
CA LEU A 43 -0.68 -2.81 11.97
C LEU A 43 0.45 -2.30 12.87
N LYS A 44 0.66 -0.97 12.92
CA LYS A 44 1.67 -0.35 13.80
C LYS A 44 1.22 1.04 14.24
N GLU A 45 1.59 1.39 15.48
CA GLU A 45 1.46 2.74 16.01
C GLU A 45 2.73 3.16 16.75
N ASN A 46 3.08 4.43 16.64
CA ASN A 46 4.05 5.09 17.49
C ASN A 46 3.33 6.17 18.30
N LYS A 47 3.10 5.89 19.59
CA LYS A 47 2.38 6.80 20.50
C LYS A 47 3.15 8.06 20.84
N GLU A 48 4.47 8.04 20.74
CA GLU A 48 5.30 9.22 21.03
C GLU A 48 5.17 10.27 19.94
N THR A 49 4.98 9.83 18.69
CA THR A 49 4.86 10.70 17.51
C THR A 49 3.43 10.75 16.95
N ASP A 50 2.47 10.13 17.64
CA ASP A 50 1.08 9.96 17.20
C ASP A 50 0.96 9.46 15.75
N THR A 51 1.88 8.59 15.33
CA THR A 51 1.97 8.09 13.96
C THR A 51 1.42 6.68 13.85
N VAL A 52 0.64 6.40 12.81
CA VAL A 52 -0.08 5.15 12.64
C VAL A 52 0.10 4.60 11.22
N TRP A 53 0.33 3.30 11.10
CA TRP A 53 0.41 2.62 9.81
C TRP A 53 -0.84 1.77 9.61
N ASP A 54 -1.77 2.36 8.86
CA ASP A 54 -3.03 1.75 8.50
C ASP A 54 -2.94 1.17 7.07
N PHE A 55 -3.44 -0.05 6.91
CA PHE A 55 -3.36 -0.85 5.69
C PHE A 55 -4.76 -1.31 5.26
N PRO A 56 -5.13 -1.18 3.98
CA PRO A 56 -6.41 -1.66 3.49
C PRO A 56 -6.35 -3.15 3.16
N PHE A 57 -7.32 -3.92 3.64
CA PHE A 57 -7.50 -5.32 3.29
C PHE A 57 -8.81 -5.49 2.54
N SER A 58 -8.85 -6.35 1.54
CA SER A 58 -10.02 -6.60 0.71
C SER A 58 -10.26 -8.08 0.48
N ALA A 59 -11.51 -8.50 0.59
CA ALA A 59 -11.93 -9.84 0.20
C ALA A 59 -11.84 -10.06 -1.32
N SER A 60 -12.10 -9.03 -2.13
CA SER A 60 -12.09 -9.13 -3.60
C SER A 60 -10.73 -8.89 -4.23
N ASP A 61 -9.91 -8.04 -3.62
CA ASP A 61 -8.68 -7.55 -4.24
C ASP A 61 -7.41 -7.87 -3.44
N GLY A 62 -7.56 -8.62 -2.34
CA GLY A 62 -6.49 -9.02 -1.45
C GLY A 62 -6.10 -7.92 -0.45
N PRO A 63 -5.03 -8.15 0.34
CA PRO A 63 -4.20 -9.36 0.31
C PRO A 63 -4.94 -10.56 0.89
N TRP A 64 -4.69 -11.75 0.34
CA TRP A 64 -5.27 -13.01 0.82
C TRP A 64 -4.32 -13.84 1.67
N GLN A 65 -3.07 -13.40 1.78
CA GLN A 65 -2.03 -14.11 2.54
C GLN A 65 -1.13 -13.12 3.25
N VAL A 66 -0.63 -13.52 4.42
CA VAL A 66 0.40 -12.81 5.17
C VAL A 66 1.44 -13.83 5.62
N THR A 67 2.71 -13.56 5.32
CA THR A 67 3.86 -14.40 5.68
C THR A 67 4.93 -13.49 6.27
N ASP A 68 5.42 -13.84 7.45
CA ASP A 68 6.46 -13.09 8.17
C ASP A 68 6.17 -11.58 8.32
N GLY A 69 4.91 -11.20 8.52
CA GLY A 69 4.52 -9.80 8.68
C GLY A 69 4.25 -9.06 7.37
N VAL A 70 4.39 -9.72 6.22
CA VAL A 70 4.27 -9.11 4.88
C VAL A 70 3.06 -9.68 4.17
N ALA A 71 2.16 -8.81 3.70
CA ALA A 71 0.96 -9.21 2.98
C ALA A 71 1.23 -9.45 1.49
N HIS A 72 0.56 -10.43 0.88
CA HIS A 72 0.68 -10.84 -0.52
C HIS A 72 -0.61 -11.47 -1.04
N GLY A 73 -0.61 -11.79 -2.34
CA GLY A 73 -1.74 -12.36 -3.04
C GLY A 73 -2.77 -11.27 -3.29
N PHE A 74 -2.36 -10.18 -3.92
CA PHE A 74 -3.28 -9.17 -4.41
C PHE A 74 -3.86 -9.59 -5.75
N SER A 75 -5.10 -9.16 -6.05
CA SER A 75 -5.72 -9.47 -7.32
C SER A 75 -4.98 -8.80 -8.48
N ARG A 76 -5.01 -9.41 -9.66
CA ARG A 76 -4.44 -8.84 -10.90
C ARG A 76 -5.42 -7.86 -11.56
N THR A 77 -5.96 -6.93 -10.77
CA THR A 77 -6.89 -5.87 -11.17
C THR A 77 -6.30 -4.49 -10.84
N PRO A 78 -6.87 -3.39 -11.35
CA PRO A 78 -6.50 -2.03 -10.96
C PRO A 78 -6.63 -1.79 -9.46
N GLN A 79 -7.69 -2.34 -8.84
CA GLN A 79 -7.92 -2.22 -7.40
C GLN A 79 -6.86 -3.01 -6.62
N GLY A 80 -6.61 -4.27 -6.99
CA GLY A 80 -5.53 -5.07 -6.38
C GLY A 80 -4.16 -4.42 -6.52
N ALA A 81 -3.86 -3.81 -7.67
CA ALA A 81 -2.62 -3.06 -7.88
C ALA A 81 -2.53 -1.83 -6.97
N ALA A 82 -3.63 -1.11 -6.74
CA ALA A 82 -3.68 0.02 -5.83
C ALA A 82 -3.48 -0.41 -4.37
N LEU A 83 -4.11 -1.51 -3.93
CA LEU A 83 -3.90 -2.06 -2.60
C LEU A 83 -2.46 -2.51 -2.41
N ALA A 84 -1.90 -3.26 -3.36
CA ALA A 84 -0.52 -3.72 -3.31
C ALA A 84 0.47 -2.56 -3.25
N ALA A 85 0.30 -1.55 -4.11
CA ALA A 85 1.15 -0.37 -4.11
C ALA A 85 1.13 0.36 -2.76
N TRP A 86 -0.04 0.51 -2.13
CA TRP A 86 -0.14 1.12 -0.79
C TRP A 86 0.52 0.26 0.29
N HIS A 87 0.30 -1.06 0.26
CA HIS A 87 0.96 -2.01 1.17
C HIS A 87 2.48 -1.97 1.05
N ILE A 88 3.02 -1.91 -0.18
CA ILE A 88 4.45 -1.77 -0.42
C ILE A 88 4.94 -0.44 0.16
N PHE A 89 4.28 0.67 -0.16
CA PHE A 89 4.66 2.00 0.30
C PHE A 89 4.74 2.10 1.83
N GLN A 90 3.67 1.69 2.51
CA GLN A 90 3.62 1.72 3.97
C GLN A 90 4.57 0.68 4.57
N GLY A 91 4.62 -0.51 3.97
CA GLY A 91 5.42 -1.64 4.40
C GLY A 91 6.90 -1.30 4.46
N VAL A 92 7.48 -0.73 3.40
CA VAL A 92 8.91 -0.37 3.39
C VAL A 92 9.27 0.81 4.29
N ASN A 93 8.28 1.61 4.70
CA ASN A 93 8.47 2.82 5.52
C ASN A 93 8.03 2.66 6.99
N ARG A 94 7.56 1.48 7.43
CA ARG A 94 7.07 1.29 8.82
C ARG A 94 8.15 1.02 9.87
N GLY A 95 9.41 0.95 9.46
CA GLY A 95 10.55 0.62 10.34
C GLY A 95 10.53 -0.82 10.85
N GLY A 96 11.57 -1.20 11.58
CA GLY A 96 11.73 -2.54 12.14
C GLY A 96 11.90 -3.63 11.08
N ILE A 97 11.94 -4.89 11.54
CA ILE A 97 12.18 -6.06 10.68
C ILE A 97 11.15 -6.18 9.55
N ASP A 98 9.89 -5.81 9.81
CA ASP A 98 8.82 -5.92 8.82
C ASP A 98 9.02 -4.99 7.63
N ALA A 99 9.67 -3.83 7.82
CA ALA A 99 10.03 -2.96 6.72
C ALA A 99 11.12 -3.56 5.83
N VAL A 100 12.11 -4.21 6.44
CA VAL A 100 13.16 -4.91 5.69
C VAL A 100 12.60 -6.11 4.94
N ARG A 101 11.69 -6.87 5.54
CA ARG A 101 10.99 -7.98 4.87
C ARG A 101 10.12 -7.51 3.72
N SER A 102 9.36 -6.43 3.91
CA SER A 102 8.55 -5.81 2.86
C SER A 102 9.44 -5.34 1.70
N ALA A 103 10.57 -4.71 2.01
CA ALA A 103 11.55 -4.30 1.02
C ALA A 103 12.11 -5.51 0.26
N ARG A 104 12.42 -6.59 0.97
CA ARG A 104 12.99 -7.80 0.36
C ARG A 104 12.03 -8.53 -0.56
N ALA A 105 10.74 -8.49 -0.23
CA ALA A 105 9.67 -9.12 -1.00
C ALA A 105 9.36 -8.34 -2.29
N PHE A 106 9.21 -7.01 -2.18
CA PHE A 106 8.54 -6.24 -3.24
C PHE A 106 9.38 -5.18 -3.93
N LEU A 107 10.53 -4.80 -3.37
CA LEU A 107 11.41 -3.85 -4.05
C LEU A 107 12.27 -4.55 -5.10
N PRO A 108 12.62 -3.84 -6.18
CA PRO A 108 13.37 -4.44 -7.26
C PRO A 108 14.81 -4.78 -6.85
N PRO A 109 15.50 -5.67 -7.59
CA PRO A 109 16.86 -6.11 -7.28
C PRO A 109 17.91 -4.99 -7.17
N SER A 110 17.66 -3.82 -7.79
CA SER A 110 18.49 -2.62 -7.64
C SER A 110 18.62 -2.15 -6.18
N THR A 111 17.72 -2.60 -5.30
CA THR A 111 17.69 -2.35 -3.85
C THR A 111 18.73 -3.14 -3.05
N ASN A 112 19.60 -3.91 -3.72
CA ASN A 112 20.66 -4.70 -3.07
C ASN A 112 20.11 -5.77 -2.10
N PRO A 113 19.53 -6.88 -2.64
CA PRO A 113 18.91 -7.92 -1.82
C PRO A 113 19.85 -8.55 -0.80
N ALA A 114 21.15 -8.63 -1.08
CA ALA A 114 22.13 -9.16 -0.12
C ALA A 114 22.23 -8.31 1.16
N ARG A 115 22.05 -6.99 1.05
CA ARG A 115 22.00 -6.10 2.23
C ARG A 115 20.74 -6.36 3.06
N LEU A 116 19.60 -6.56 2.39
CA LEU A 116 18.34 -6.87 3.06
C LEU A 116 18.39 -8.25 3.73
N ASP A 117 18.93 -9.26 3.06
CA ASP A 117 19.13 -10.61 3.60
C ASP A 117 20.04 -10.57 4.84
N ALA A 118 21.11 -9.78 4.82
CA ALA A 118 21.98 -9.58 5.98
C ALA A 118 21.26 -8.92 7.16
N ALA A 119 20.42 -7.91 6.90
CA ALA A 119 19.61 -7.26 7.94
C ALA A 119 18.53 -8.22 8.50
N ILE A 120 17.95 -9.09 7.67
CA ILE A 120 17.02 -10.13 8.13
C ILE A 120 17.75 -11.15 9.02
N ALA A 121 19.00 -11.49 8.70
CA ALA A 121 19.81 -12.43 9.48
C ALA A 121 20.28 -11.85 10.83
N ASP A 122 20.45 -10.53 10.91
CA ASP A 122 20.79 -9.81 12.15
C ASP A 122 19.84 -8.61 12.36
N PRO A 123 18.63 -8.84 12.89
CA PRO A 123 17.66 -7.75 13.09
C PRO A 123 18.11 -6.68 14.09
N SER A 124 19.16 -6.93 14.89
CA SER A 124 19.63 -5.99 15.92
C SER A 124 20.18 -4.68 15.36
N ILE A 125 20.50 -4.63 14.06
CA ILE A 125 20.97 -3.43 13.37
C ILE A 125 19.84 -2.61 12.75
N ILE A 126 18.59 -3.07 12.82
CA ILE A 126 17.45 -2.42 12.19
C ILE A 126 16.83 -1.41 13.17
N PRO A 127 16.69 -0.12 12.79
CA PRO A 127 15.94 0.83 13.58
C PRO A 127 14.46 0.42 13.67
N GLU A 128 13.93 0.27 14.88
CA GLU A 128 12.51 -0.02 15.11
C GLU A 128 11.61 1.17 14.78
N THR A 129 12.10 2.37 15.09
CA THR A 129 11.39 3.62 14.83
C THR A 129 11.60 4.02 13.37
N PRO A 130 10.54 4.18 12.58
CA PRO A 130 10.65 4.74 11.24
C PRO A 130 11.03 6.22 11.28
N ASP A 131 11.86 6.66 10.34
CA ASP A 131 12.22 8.07 10.13
C ASP A 131 11.12 8.87 9.39
N TYR A 132 9.91 8.30 9.31
CA TYR A 132 8.85 8.75 8.42
C TYR A 132 7.50 8.73 9.14
N SER A 133 6.72 9.79 8.99
CA SER A 133 5.33 9.80 9.41
C SER A 133 4.46 9.17 8.33
N ALA A 134 3.76 8.09 8.67
CA ALA A 134 2.85 7.42 7.74
C ALA A 134 1.75 8.39 7.26
N PRO A 135 1.59 8.56 5.94
CA PRO A 135 0.52 9.37 5.40
C PRO A 135 -0.82 8.66 5.56
N ILE A 136 -1.86 9.48 5.69
CA ILE A 136 -3.25 9.03 5.69
C ILE A 136 -3.77 9.10 4.25
N PRO A 137 -4.05 7.97 3.59
CA PRO A 137 -4.58 7.99 2.23
C PRO A 137 -6.04 8.45 2.26
N VAL A 138 -6.40 9.33 1.32
CA VAL A 138 -7.78 9.87 1.19
C VAL A 138 -8.43 9.56 -0.14
N ALA A 139 -7.62 9.36 -1.18
CA ALA A 139 -8.06 8.88 -2.47
C ALA A 139 -6.91 8.21 -3.20
N TYR A 140 -7.21 7.51 -4.28
CA TYR A 140 -6.23 7.12 -5.28
C TYR A 140 -6.81 7.25 -6.69
N LYS A 141 -5.92 7.23 -7.66
CA LYS A 141 -6.24 7.23 -9.07
C LYS A 141 -5.37 6.20 -9.77
N VAL A 142 -6.00 5.34 -10.55
CA VAL A 142 -5.30 4.47 -11.51
C VAL A 142 -5.02 5.31 -12.75
N GLU A 143 -3.76 5.71 -12.94
CA GLU A 143 -3.36 6.51 -14.11
C GLU A 143 -3.26 5.65 -15.37
N SER A 144 -2.79 4.41 -15.21
CA SER A 144 -2.76 3.41 -16.26
C SER A 144 -2.71 2.01 -15.66
N PHE A 145 -3.27 1.05 -16.38
CA PHE A 145 -3.26 -0.36 -16.01
C PHE A 145 -3.15 -1.24 -17.24
N THR A 146 -2.30 -2.26 -17.13
CA THR A 146 -2.29 -3.45 -17.96
C THR A 146 -2.24 -4.66 -17.03
N ASP A 147 -2.41 -5.86 -17.57
CA ASP A 147 -2.20 -7.07 -16.77
C ASP A 147 -0.76 -7.15 -16.22
N ARG A 148 0.23 -6.46 -16.80
CA ARG A 148 1.64 -6.55 -16.35
C ARG A 148 2.12 -5.37 -15.53
N THR A 149 1.47 -4.22 -15.63
CA THR A 149 1.96 -2.97 -15.03
C THR A 149 0.80 -2.08 -14.61
N ALA A 150 0.94 -1.35 -13.51
CA ALA A 150 0.02 -0.30 -13.13
C ALA A 150 0.78 0.95 -12.66
N VAL A 151 0.19 2.12 -12.90
CA VAL A 151 0.63 3.39 -12.34
C VAL A 151 -0.49 3.93 -11.47
N ILE A 152 -0.22 4.05 -10.17
CA ILE A 152 -1.19 4.46 -9.15
C ILE A 152 -0.71 5.76 -8.53
N THR A 153 -1.58 6.76 -8.48
CA THR A 153 -1.32 7.99 -7.72
C THR A 153 -2.21 8.00 -6.49
N PHE A 154 -1.62 8.09 -5.30
CA PHE A 154 -2.34 8.27 -4.05
C PHE A 154 -2.39 9.74 -3.67
N ALA A 155 -3.54 10.19 -3.18
CA ALA A 155 -3.66 11.45 -2.46
C ALA A 155 -3.66 11.15 -0.97
N THR A 156 -2.83 11.88 -0.24
CA THR A 156 -2.69 11.73 1.20
C THR A 156 -3.02 13.03 1.90
N ALA A 157 -3.78 12.95 3.00
CA ALA A 157 -4.12 14.12 3.79
C ALA A 157 -2.86 14.82 4.32
N GLN A 158 -2.84 16.14 4.22
CA GLN A 158 -2.00 17.02 5.01
C GLN A 158 -2.90 17.99 5.80
N ASP A 159 -2.28 18.81 6.65
CA ASP A 159 -2.97 19.89 7.34
C ASP A 159 -3.52 20.93 6.35
N ASN A 160 -4.58 21.65 6.76
CA ASN A 160 -5.15 22.81 6.06
C ASN A 160 -5.69 22.55 4.64
N ASP A 161 -6.43 21.46 4.44
CA ASP A 161 -7.07 21.09 3.16
C ASP A 161 -6.09 20.90 1.99
N VAL A 162 -4.82 20.66 2.29
CA VAL A 162 -3.81 20.32 1.28
C VAL A 162 -3.69 18.81 1.20
N VAL A 163 -3.48 18.30 -0.02
CA VAL A 163 -3.11 16.89 -0.22
C VAL A 163 -1.70 16.80 -0.79
N SER A 164 -0.94 15.81 -0.32
CA SER A 164 0.28 15.36 -1.00
C SER A 164 -0.07 14.24 -1.95
N VAL A 165 0.67 14.14 -3.04
CA VAL A 165 0.48 13.07 -4.02
C VAL A 165 1.75 12.24 -4.16
N VAL A 166 1.58 10.93 -4.14
CA VAL A 166 2.65 9.96 -4.38
C VAL A 166 2.23 9.06 -5.53
N THR A 167 3.04 9.01 -6.59
CA THR A 167 2.82 8.12 -7.72
C THR A 167 3.77 6.94 -7.63
N MET A 168 3.19 5.75 -7.68
CA MET A 168 3.90 4.47 -7.68
C MET A 168 3.64 3.74 -8.98
N MET A 169 4.69 3.11 -9.50
CA MET A 169 4.60 2.15 -10.59
C MET A 169 4.85 0.76 -10.02
N VAL A 170 3.94 -0.17 -10.33
CA VAL A 170 4.05 -1.58 -9.94
C VAL A 170 3.99 -2.48 -11.16
N GLU A 171 4.61 -3.65 -11.04
CA GLU A 171 4.71 -4.67 -12.08
C GLU A 171 4.25 -6.02 -11.53
N TRP A 172 3.54 -6.80 -12.36
CA TRP A 172 3.10 -8.13 -11.99
C TRP A 172 4.23 -9.14 -12.19
N ILE A 173 4.76 -9.69 -11.10
CA ILE A 173 5.89 -10.61 -11.06
C ILE A 173 5.50 -11.81 -10.20
N ASP A 174 5.69 -13.02 -10.73
CA ASP A 174 5.56 -14.29 -10.00
C ASP A 174 4.25 -14.47 -9.18
N GLY A 175 3.17 -13.83 -9.63
CA GLY A 175 1.84 -13.95 -9.01
C GLY A 175 1.45 -12.82 -8.07
N ASP A 176 2.24 -11.74 -8.00
CA ASP A 176 1.90 -10.55 -7.21
C ASP A 176 2.40 -9.24 -7.85
N TRP A 177 2.02 -8.10 -7.27
CA TRP A 177 2.53 -6.78 -7.65
C TRP A 177 3.80 -6.43 -6.89
N HIS A 178 4.83 -6.00 -7.62
CA HIS A 178 6.11 -5.55 -7.09
C HIS A 178 6.36 -4.11 -7.51
N GLN A 179 7.14 -3.35 -6.74
CA GLN A 179 7.53 -2.00 -7.15
C GLN A 179 8.44 -2.07 -8.39
N SER A 180 8.14 -1.26 -9.40
CA SER A 180 9.00 -1.13 -10.57
C SER A 180 10.33 -0.44 -10.24
N ASP A 181 11.38 -0.78 -10.99
CA ASP A 181 12.63 0.01 -11.05
C ASP A 181 12.43 1.37 -11.73
N GLN A 182 11.31 1.56 -12.44
CA GLN A 182 10.96 2.79 -13.13
C GLN A 182 10.31 3.78 -12.15
N PHE A 183 10.99 4.91 -11.96
CA PHE A 183 10.48 6.22 -11.49
C PHE A 183 9.33 6.23 -10.46
N ILE A 184 9.64 6.54 -9.20
CA ILE A 184 8.67 7.14 -8.26
C ILE A 184 8.66 8.65 -8.49
N ARG A 185 7.47 9.23 -8.68
CA ARG A 185 7.29 10.69 -8.64
C ARG A 185 6.56 11.06 -7.35
N SER A 186 7.21 11.84 -6.50
CA SER A 186 6.49 12.68 -5.55
C SER A 186 6.32 14.07 -6.20
N LEU A 187 5.08 14.55 -6.26
CA LEU A 187 4.77 15.91 -6.64
C LEU A 187 4.23 16.65 -5.42
N ASN A 188 4.65 17.91 -5.28
CA ASN A 188 4.18 18.76 -4.20
C ASN A 188 2.81 19.38 -4.54
N LEU A 189 1.92 19.28 -3.54
CA LEU A 189 0.67 20.00 -3.24
C LEU A 189 -0.29 20.28 -4.41
N THR A 190 -1.42 19.58 -4.37
CA THR A 190 -2.63 19.93 -5.15
C THR A 190 -3.73 20.44 -4.22
N ASP A 191 -4.57 21.34 -4.74
CA ASP A 191 -5.84 21.73 -4.10
C ASP A 191 -6.72 20.49 -3.90
N VAL A 192 -7.44 20.36 -2.78
CA VAL A 192 -8.35 19.24 -2.50
C VAL A 192 -9.43 19.06 -3.59
N ASN A 193 -9.80 20.14 -4.27
CA ASN A 193 -10.73 20.08 -5.41
C ASN A 193 -10.14 19.31 -6.61
N ALA A 194 -8.82 19.21 -6.72
CA ALA A 194 -8.15 18.48 -7.80
C ALA A 194 -8.32 16.95 -7.70
N ILE A 195 -8.85 16.44 -6.58
CA ILE A 195 -9.07 15.01 -6.35
C ILE A 195 -10.57 14.64 -6.25
N GLU A 196 -11.48 15.49 -6.70
CA GLU A 196 -12.93 15.19 -6.70
C GLU A 196 -13.30 13.98 -7.56
N GLU A 197 -12.60 13.78 -8.69
CA GLU A 197 -12.86 12.66 -9.61
C GLU A 197 -12.06 11.38 -9.25
N TRP A 198 -11.33 11.37 -8.13
CA TRP A 198 -10.50 10.24 -7.73
C TRP A 198 -11.32 9.23 -6.92
N ALA A 199 -10.92 7.96 -6.99
CA ALA A 199 -11.53 6.91 -6.18
C ALA A 199 -11.23 7.19 -4.70
N ARG A 200 -12.28 7.39 -3.91
CA ARG A 200 -12.17 7.61 -2.46
C ARG A 200 -11.97 6.28 -1.74
N TRP A 201 -11.22 6.33 -0.64
CA TRP A 201 -11.05 5.23 0.31
C TRP A 201 -12.21 5.16 1.30
#